data_AF-A0A411MHL5-F1
#
_entry.id   AF-A0A411MHL5-F1
#
_cell.length_a   1.000
_cell.length_b   1.000
_cell.length_c   1.000
_cell.angle_alpha   90.00
_cell.angle_beta   90.00
_cell.angle_gamma   90.00
#
_symmetry.space_group_name_H-M   'P 1'
#
loop_
_entity.id
_entity.type
_entity.pdbx_description
1 polymer ?
#
loop_
_entity_poly.entity_id
_entity_poly.type
_entity_poly.pdbx_seq_one_letter_code
_entity_poly.pdbx_strand_id
1 'polypeptide(L)'
;MLDAKHLIIRELCFGQQENASELTRQLHFRAQQPPPAPPSSRPVNNAENFSEEQINIELTDARVNHSQWLFSFGRALHGWQDTYAHTGISQHYPPCAEQWVWTHAEERGGALFHQADRTHVYPFDCQSAAQTTFGYLLDYRKTMPPPAPVTDWGSLREQVFAFCQLKTRTDKFLWLQAHAVPQARAIAGNISLSDGEQSFFSAPPIDLRPPRPVLVSTLAAANESSTTPRELDKDSQRLLQSILKVPIKFSPQARQWAEEFLQAWLTSPPEQLPQALARFFAEQNLTINDPNIDKLLRLRMTDRGRTDEPDFPPEKYFGAKQGFIRAEANNWRILLVPPRGQETPALVDEQAVGNFNLIAILRQAPNAVLIIRTRPGTEGYVIEDLQVQVFH
;
A
#
# COMPACT_ATOMS: atom_id res chain seq x y z
N MET A 1 13.43 -0.83 9.84
CA MET A 1 13.70 -0.12 8.57
C MET A 1 12.41 0.61 8.25
N LEU A 2 12.39 1.95 8.26
CA LEU A 2 11.24 2.71 7.76
C LEU A 2 11.02 2.25 6.32
N ASP A 3 9.84 1.74 5.99
CA ASP A 3 9.57 1.43 4.59
C ASP A 3 9.52 2.75 3.79
N ALA A 4 9.81 2.68 2.49
CA ALA A 4 9.81 3.86 1.63
C ALA A 4 8.46 4.61 1.66
N LYS A 5 7.37 3.93 2.00
CA LYS A 5 6.02 4.49 2.09
C LYS A 5 5.90 5.48 3.26
N HIS A 6 6.44 5.16 4.44
CA HIS A 6 6.47 6.10 5.59
C HIS A 6 7.17 7.40 5.25
N LEU A 7 8.30 7.30 4.56
CA LEU A 7 9.12 8.45 4.22
C LEU A 7 8.49 9.28 3.10
N ILE A 8 7.94 8.64 2.06
CA ILE A 8 7.20 9.32 0.99
C ILE A 8 6.02 10.10 1.59
N ILE A 9 5.22 9.47 2.44
CA ILE A 9 4.08 10.13 3.10
C ILE A 9 4.51 11.36 3.91
N ARG A 10 5.56 11.21 4.72
CA ARG A 10 6.13 12.33 5.46
C ARG A 10 6.53 13.46 4.52
N GLU A 11 7.28 13.12 3.47
CA GLU A 11 7.77 14.11 2.52
C GLU A 11 6.65 14.76 1.71
N LEU A 12 5.57 14.07 1.38
CA LEU A 12 4.43 14.66 0.65
C LEU A 12 3.61 15.59 1.54
N CYS A 13 3.36 15.20 2.79
CA CYS A 13 2.39 15.91 3.65
C CYS A 13 3.03 16.98 4.54
N PHE A 14 4.29 16.78 4.95
CA PHE A 14 4.98 17.69 5.87
C PHE A 14 6.25 18.27 5.26
N GLY A 15 7.05 17.44 4.58
CA GLY A 15 8.27 17.89 3.91
C GLY A 15 7.99 18.74 2.67
N GLN A 16 6.81 18.59 2.07
CA GLN A 16 6.42 19.19 0.79
C GLN A 16 7.47 18.99 -0.31
N GLN A 17 8.10 17.81 -0.35
CA GLN A 17 9.18 17.56 -1.28
C GLN A 17 8.65 17.17 -2.66
N GLU A 18 8.98 18.02 -3.63
CA GLU A 18 8.75 17.77 -5.06
C GLU A 18 9.28 16.41 -5.50
N ASN A 19 10.45 15.99 -5.03
CA ASN A 19 11.04 14.70 -5.40
C ASN A 19 10.20 13.49 -4.99
N ALA A 20 9.55 13.54 -3.82
CA ALA A 20 8.67 12.45 -3.36
C ALA A 20 7.37 12.40 -4.17
N SER A 21 6.84 13.58 -4.50
CA SER A 21 5.64 13.69 -5.33
C SER A 21 5.91 13.26 -6.76
N GLU A 22 7.06 13.62 -7.30
CA GLU A 22 7.51 13.22 -8.62
C GLU A 22 7.78 11.72 -8.70
N LEU A 23 8.40 11.12 -7.68
CA LEU A 23 8.59 9.67 -7.62
C LEU A 23 7.25 8.93 -7.59
N THR A 24 6.29 9.42 -6.79
CA THR A 24 4.94 8.85 -6.70
C THR A 24 4.19 8.97 -8.03
N ARG A 25 4.34 10.11 -8.73
CA ARG A 25 3.82 10.32 -10.07
C ARG A 25 4.41 9.32 -11.07
N GLN A 26 5.72 9.14 -11.07
CA GLN A 26 6.38 8.23 -12.04
C GLN A 26 6.00 6.76 -11.82
N LEU A 27 5.88 6.33 -10.56
CA LEU A 27 5.69 4.92 -10.22
C LEU A 27 4.23 4.47 -10.21
N HIS A 28 3.27 5.33 -9.85
CA HIS A 28 1.89 4.90 -9.60
C HIS A 28 0.84 5.72 -10.38
N PHE A 29 0.90 7.05 -10.31
CA PHE A 29 -0.21 7.88 -10.83
C PHE A 29 -0.06 8.28 -12.30
N ARG A 30 1.17 8.34 -12.85
CA ARG A 30 1.52 8.72 -14.23
C ARG A 30 0.69 9.84 -14.87
N ALA A 31 0.35 10.87 -14.10
CA ALA A 31 -0.24 12.08 -14.68
C ALA A 31 0.78 12.81 -15.55
N GLN A 32 0.35 13.36 -16.69
CA GLN A 32 1.22 14.07 -17.64
C GLN A 32 1.84 15.35 -17.04
N GLN A 33 1.10 16.05 -16.19
CA GLN A 33 1.56 17.27 -15.53
C GLN A 33 2.26 16.95 -14.20
N PRO A 34 3.48 17.46 -13.96
CA PRO A 34 4.22 17.21 -12.73
C PRO A 34 3.70 18.05 -11.54
N PRO A 35 4.00 17.64 -10.29
CA PRO A 35 3.87 18.51 -9.13
C PRO A 35 4.97 19.62 -9.15
N PRO A 36 4.79 20.75 -8.45
CA PRO A 36 3.59 21.16 -7.72
C PRO A 36 2.47 21.62 -8.64
N ALA A 37 1.30 20.99 -8.54
CA ALA A 37 0.11 21.44 -9.26
C ALA A 37 -1.15 20.92 -8.55
N PRO A 38 -2.27 21.67 -8.53
CA PRO A 38 -3.51 21.17 -7.93
C PRO A 38 -4.00 19.90 -8.65
N PRO A 39 -4.77 19.01 -7.99
CA PRO A 39 -5.21 17.74 -8.58
C PRO A 39 -5.89 17.88 -9.95
N SER A 40 -6.71 18.93 -10.12
CA SER A 40 -7.46 19.18 -11.36
C SER A 40 -6.57 19.47 -12.59
N SER A 41 -5.34 19.94 -12.39
CA SER A 41 -4.38 20.16 -13.48
C SER A 41 -3.48 18.96 -13.75
N ARG A 42 -3.56 17.88 -12.96
CA ARG A 42 -2.76 16.66 -13.11
C ARG A 42 -3.62 15.39 -13.09
N PRO A 43 -4.65 15.30 -13.94
CA PRO A 43 -5.45 14.09 -14.01
C PRO A 43 -4.59 12.90 -14.46
N VAL A 44 -4.91 11.73 -13.91
CA VAL A 44 -4.37 10.46 -14.39
C VAL A 44 -5.21 10.00 -15.56
N ASN A 45 -4.55 9.71 -16.68
CA ASN A 45 -5.21 9.24 -17.90
C ASN A 45 -4.31 8.20 -18.59
N ASN A 46 -4.82 6.98 -18.76
CA ASN A 46 -4.10 5.87 -19.35
C ASN A 46 -3.83 6.03 -20.85
N ALA A 47 -4.49 6.97 -21.54
CA ALA A 47 -4.27 7.28 -22.95
C ALA A 47 -3.21 8.38 -23.20
N GLU A 48 -2.67 9.00 -22.15
CA GLU A 48 -1.63 10.02 -22.28
C GLU A 48 -0.26 9.40 -22.59
N ASN A 49 0.56 10.12 -23.36
CA ASN A 49 1.90 9.65 -23.74
C ASN A 49 2.75 9.29 -22.52
N PHE A 50 2.69 10.09 -21.45
CA PHE A 50 3.46 9.84 -20.22
C PHE A 50 3.11 8.51 -19.54
N SER A 51 1.85 8.04 -19.67
CA SER A 51 1.41 6.77 -19.10
C SER A 51 2.10 5.57 -19.76
N GLU A 52 2.37 5.65 -21.06
CA GLU A 52 2.97 4.57 -21.86
C GLU A 52 4.49 4.76 -22.11
N GLU A 53 5.02 5.97 -21.93
CA GLU A 53 6.40 6.32 -22.29
C GLU A 53 7.43 5.34 -21.72
N GLN A 54 7.35 5.03 -20.42
CA GLN A 54 8.33 4.17 -19.76
C GLN A 54 8.29 2.73 -20.29
N ILE A 55 7.10 2.17 -20.59
CA ILE A 55 7.01 0.81 -21.12
C ILE A 55 7.51 0.75 -22.57
N ASN A 56 7.22 1.78 -23.37
CA ASN A 56 7.71 1.89 -24.74
C ASN A 56 9.24 2.02 -24.80
N ILE A 57 9.85 2.77 -23.87
CA ILE A 57 11.31 2.84 -23.74
C ILE A 57 11.88 1.45 -23.45
N GLU A 58 11.35 0.75 -22.44
CA GLU A 58 11.88 -0.57 -22.09
C GLU A 58 11.63 -1.62 -23.19
N LEU A 59 10.59 -1.48 -24.02
CA LEU A 59 10.36 -2.37 -25.16
C LEU A 59 11.34 -2.13 -26.34
N THR A 60 11.90 -0.92 -26.45
CA THR A 60 12.83 -0.56 -27.54
C THR A 60 14.30 -0.71 -27.15
N ASP A 61 14.65 -0.57 -25.87
CA ASP A 61 16.01 -0.70 -25.34
C ASP A 61 16.30 -2.12 -24.82
N ALA A 62 16.57 -3.04 -25.75
CA ALA A 62 16.94 -4.41 -25.40
C ALA A 62 18.30 -4.42 -24.65
N ARG A 63 18.27 -4.63 -23.33
CA ARG A 63 19.48 -4.63 -22.50
C ARG A 63 20.23 -5.96 -22.61
N VAL A 64 21.56 -5.89 -22.54
CA VAL A 64 22.46 -7.06 -22.55
C VAL A 64 22.17 -8.02 -21.38
N ASN A 65 21.70 -7.50 -20.25
CA ASN A 65 21.32 -8.31 -19.09
C ASN A 65 19.79 -8.51 -19.04
N HIS A 66 19.35 -9.71 -19.44
CA HIS A 66 17.94 -10.09 -19.49
C HIS A 66 17.22 -9.95 -18.14
N SER A 67 17.87 -10.29 -17.02
CA SER A 67 17.26 -10.19 -15.68
C SER A 67 17.03 -8.75 -15.27
N GLN A 68 17.96 -7.83 -15.59
CA GLN A 68 17.78 -6.40 -15.36
C GLN A 68 16.67 -5.83 -16.24
N TRP A 69 16.61 -6.29 -17.48
CA TRP A 69 15.59 -5.87 -18.42
C TRP A 69 14.19 -6.30 -18.00
N LEU A 70 14.00 -7.58 -17.62
CA LEU A 70 12.73 -8.08 -17.09
C LEU A 70 12.26 -7.29 -15.87
N PHE A 71 13.21 -6.91 -15.00
CA PHE A 71 12.91 -6.10 -13.83
C PHE A 71 12.43 -4.69 -14.22
N SER A 72 13.16 -3.99 -15.10
CA SER A 72 12.74 -2.66 -15.57
C SER A 72 11.42 -2.69 -16.32
N PHE A 73 11.22 -3.69 -17.19
CA PHE A 73 9.96 -3.92 -17.88
C PHE A 73 8.81 -4.16 -16.89
N GLY A 74 9.01 -5.03 -15.89
CA GLY A 74 8.01 -5.28 -14.85
C GLY A 74 7.64 -4.03 -14.04
N ARG A 75 8.61 -3.18 -13.71
CA ARG A 75 8.37 -1.88 -13.05
C ARG A 75 7.60 -0.92 -13.96
N ALA A 76 8.01 -0.81 -15.22
CA ALA A 76 7.34 0.05 -16.20
C ALA A 76 5.89 -0.41 -16.46
N LEU A 77 5.66 -1.72 -16.47
CA LEU A 77 4.34 -2.33 -16.60
C LEU A 77 3.47 -2.09 -15.37
N HIS A 78 4.02 -2.20 -14.17
CA HIS A 78 3.28 -1.92 -12.93
C HIS A 78 2.74 -0.49 -12.90
N GLY A 79 3.58 0.52 -13.11
CA GLY A 79 3.11 1.91 -13.10
C GLY A 79 2.13 2.24 -14.22
N TRP A 80 2.18 1.51 -15.35
CA TRP A 80 1.17 1.63 -16.40
C TRP A 80 -0.15 0.97 -15.98
N GLN A 81 -0.13 -0.20 -15.33
CA GLN A 81 -1.33 -0.88 -14.81
C GLN A 81 -2.05 -0.03 -13.76
N ASP A 82 -1.30 0.64 -12.89
CA ASP A 82 -1.81 1.52 -11.84
C ASP A 82 -2.61 2.71 -12.42
N THR A 83 -2.34 3.12 -13.66
CA THR A 83 -3.13 4.20 -14.31
C THR A 83 -4.61 3.85 -14.43
N TYR A 84 -4.98 2.58 -14.53
CA TYR A 84 -6.39 2.17 -14.58
C TYR A 84 -7.09 2.36 -13.24
N ALA A 85 -6.42 1.99 -12.14
CA ALA A 85 -6.95 2.21 -10.79
C ALA A 85 -7.03 3.70 -10.48
N HIS A 86 -5.97 4.46 -10.82
CA HIS A 86 -5.87 5.86 -10.45
C HIS A 86 -6.49 6.85 -11.46
N THR A 87 -7.05 6.38 -12.59
CA THR A 87 -7.66 7.24 -13.63
C THR A 87 -8.65 8.21 -13.03
N GLY A 88 -8.47 9.50 -13.33
CA GLY A 88 -9.32 10.57 -12.83
C GLY A 88 -8.57 11.72 -12.17
N ILE A 89 -9.29 12.50 -11.36
CA ILE A 89 -8.74 13.62 -10.58
C ILE A 89 -8.63 13.20 -9.12
N SER A 90 -7.40 13.16 -8.59
CA SER A 90 -7.15 12.82 -7.18
C SER A 90 -8.01 13.64 -6.21
N GLN A 91 -8.66 12.97 -5.26
CA GLN A 91 -9.40 13.64 -4.20
C GLN A 91 -8.45 14.09 -3.09
N HIS A 92 -8.39 15.38 -2.81
CA HIS A 92 -7.57 15.91 -1.73
C HIS A 92 -8.28 15.82 -0.38
N TYR A 93 -7.53 15.42 0.65
CA TYR A 93 -7.94 15.62 2.04
C TYR A 93 -6.79 16.26 2.85
N PRO A 94 -7.10 17.23 3.74
CA PRO A 94 -6.15 17.71 4.74
C PRO A 94 -5.57 16.54 5.57
N PRO A 95 -4.31 16.65 6.03
CA PRO A 95 -3.51 17.88 6.18
C PRO A 95 -2.45 18.08 5.10
N CYS A 96 -2.31 17.17 4.14
CA CYS A 96 -1.30 17.27 3.08
C CYS A 96 -1.61 18.47 2.19
N ALA A 97 -0.60 19.11 1.60
CA ALA A 97 -0.84 20.19 0.65
C ALA A 97 -1.28 19.64 -0.72
N GLU A 98 -2.33 20.23 -1.30
CA GLU A 98 -3.00 19.72 -2.51
C GLU A 98 -2.09 19.64 -3.74
N GLN A 99 -1.08 20.50 -3.81
CA GLN A 99 -0.16 20.53 -4.94
C GLN A 99 0.82 19.35 -4.98
N TRP A 100 0.92 18.57 -3.89
CA TRP A 100 1.91 17.48 -3.73
C TRP A 100 1.29 16.09 -3.59
N VAL A 101 0.05 15.97 -3.09
CA VAL A 101 -0.50 14.67 -2.70
C VAL A 101 -1.10 13.88 -3.87
N TRP A 102 -0.92 12.56 -3.89
CA TRP A 102 -1.57 11.67 -4.86
C TRP A 102 -2.51 10.73 -4.14
N THR A 103 -3.73 10.59 -4.66
CA THR A 103 -4.80 9.78 -4.08
C THR A 103 -5.73 9.27 -5.18
N HIS A 104 -6.51 8.23 -4.86
CA HIS A 104 -7.59 7.77 -5.74
C HIS A 104 -8.56 8.91 -6.06
N ALA A 105 -9.06 8.90 -7.30
CA ALA A 105 -10.03 9.87 -7.75
C ALA A 105 -11.38 9.69 -7.05
N GLU A 106 -12.15 10.77 -6.89
CA GLU A 106 -13.44 10.74 -6.18
C GLU A 106 -14.42 9.76 -6.82
N GLU A 107 -14.51 9.77 -8.15
CA GLU A 107 -15.30 8.84 -8.96
C GLU A 107 -14.82 7.39 -8.87
N ARG A 108 -13.61 7.15 -8.34
CA ARG A 108 -13.03 5.82 -8.09
C ARG A 108 -13.18 5.36 -6.64
N GLY A 109 -13.95 6.08 -5.84
CA GLY A 109 -14.16 5.83 -4.42
C GLY A 109 -13.43 6.82 -3.52
N GLY A 110 -12.53 7.65 -4.06
CA GLY A 110 -11.87 8.71 -3.31
C GLY A 110 -10.71 8.26 -2.45
N ALA A 111 -10.05 9.22 -1.80
CA ALA A 111 -8.78 9.02 -1.11
C ALA A 111 -8.82 8.11 0.13
N LEU A 112 -10.02 7.72 0.58
CA LEU A 112 -10.22 6.97 1.81
C LEU A 112 -10.60 5.51 1.56
N PHE A 113 -10.66 5.06 0.30
CA PHE A 113 -11.20 3.75 -0.05
C PHE A 113 -10.36 3.03 -1.11
N HIS A 114 -10.13 1.73 -0.93
CA HIS A 114 -9.46 0.85 -1.89
C HIS A 114 -10.34 0.38 -3.05
N GLN A 115 -11.46 1.05 -3.35
CA GLN A 115 -12.40 0.58 -4.38
C GLN A 115 -11.75 0.55 -5.76
N ALA A 116 -10.92 1.56 -6.06
CA ALA A 116 -10.17 1.67 -7.30
C ALA A 116 -9.22 0.48 -7.58
N ASP A 117 -8.63 -0.09 -6.52
CA ASP A 117 -7.69 -1.21 -6.60
C ASP A 117 -8.40 -2.56 -6.82
N ARG A 118 -9.74 -2.59 -6.71
CA ARG A 118 -10.52 -3.83 -6.77
C ARG A 118 -10.96 -4.11 -8.19
N THR A 119 -10.31 -5.10 -8.79
CA THR A 119 -10.68 -5.63 -10.12
C THR A 119 -12.18 -5.92 -10.31
N HIS A 120 -12.91 -6.36 -9.26
CA HIS A 120 -14.34 -6.67 -9.37
C HIS A 120 -15.26 -5.45 -9.33
N VAL A 121 -14.77 -4.30 -8.83
CA VAL A 121 -15.51 -3.03 -8.86
C VAL A 121 -15.43 -2.41 -10.25
N TYR A 122 -14.26 -2.53 -10.90
CA TYR A 122 -14.01 -2.04 -12.26
C TYR A 122 -13.57 -3.17 -13.21
N PRO A 123 -14.44 -4.16 -13.50
CA PRO A 123 -14.04 -5.35 -14.25
C PRO A 123 -13.69 -5.07 -15.72
N PHE A 124 -14.27 -4.03 -16.31
CA PHE A 124 -13.92 -3.60 -17.68
C PHE A 124 -12.55 -2.95 -17.75
N ASP A 125 -12.15 -2.19 -16.73
CA ASP A 125 -10.81 -1.60 -16.64
C ASP A 125 -9.78 -2.70 -16.39
N CYS A 126 -10.09 -3.66 -15.51
CA CYS A 126 -9.27 -4.85 -15.32
C CYS A 126 -9.07 -5.64 -16.63
N GLN A 127 -10.13 -5.87 -17.40
CA GLN A 127 -10.01 -6.55 -18.70
C GLN A 127 -9.19 -5.73 -19.71
N SER A 128 -9.41 -4.42 -19.78
CA SER A 128 -8.68 -3.52 -20.67
C SER A 128 -7.19 -3.50 -20.33
N ALA A 129 -6.86 -3.39 -19.04
CA ALA A 129 -5.49 -3.46 -18.53
C ALA A 129 -4.84 -4.81 -18.83
N ALA A 130 -5.57 -5.91 -18.69
CA ALA A 130 -5.07 -7.24 -19.03
C ALA A 130 -4.81 -7.41 -20.54
N GLN A 131 -5.69 -6.87 -21.40
CA GLN A 131 -5.55 -6.92 -22.85
C GLN A 131 -4.28 -6.22 -23.33
N THR A 132 -4.05 -5.02 -22.83
CA THR A 132 -2.90 -4.20 -23.22
C THR A 132 -1.62 -4.70 -22.56
N THR A 133 -1.68 -5.20 -21.31
CA THR A 133 -0.58 -5.98 -20.70
C THR A 133 -0.19 -7.18 -21.57
N PHE A 134 -1.16 -7.92 -22.08
CA PHE A 134 -0.91 -9.06 -22.97
C PHE A 134 -0.19 -8.62 -24.25
N GLY A 135 -0.59 -7.49 -24.85
CA GLY A 135 0.12 -6.86 -25.96
C GLY A 135 1.58 -6.54 -25.65
N TYR A 136 1.85 -5.86 -24.53
CA TYR A 136 3.22 -5.54 -24.12
C TYR A 136 4.06 -6.78 -23.81
N LEU A 137 3.46 -7.81 -23.22
CA LEU A 137 4.15 -9.09 -23.00
C LEU A 137 4.51 -9.78 -24.31
N LEU A 138 3.66 -9.68 -25.34
CA LEU A 138 3.98 -10.17 -26.68
C LEU A 138 5.15 -9.40 -27.31
N ASP A 139 5.14 -8.08 -27.20
CA ASP A 139 6.21 -7.24 -27.73
C ASP A 139 7.54 -7.51 -27.02
N TYR A 140 7.50 -7.59 -25.69
CA TYR A 140 8.65 -7.98 -24.87
C TYR A 140 9.19 -9.36 -25.30
N ARG A 141 8.30 -10.31 -25.58
CA ARG A 141 8.65 -11.67 -25.98
C ARG A 141 9.27 -11.78 -27.38
N LYS A 142 8.95 -10.88 -28.32
CA LYS A 142 9.52 -10.89 -29.70
C LYS A 142 11.05 -10.80 -29.72
N THR A 143 11.64 -10.35 -28.62
CA THR A 143 13.08 -10.14 -28.46
C THR A 143 13.81 -11.37 -27.89
N MET A 144 13.07 -12.42 -27.54
CA MET A 144 13.59 -13.64 -26.92
C MET A 144 13.71 -14.79 -27.94
N PRO A 145 14.49 -15.86 -27.63
CA PRO A 145 14.56 -17.08 -28.44
C PRO A 145 13.16 -17.69 -28.72
N PRO A 146 13.04 -18.53 -29.75
CA PRO A 146 11.78 -18.76 -30.45
C PRO A 146 10.63 -19.11 -29.50
N PRO A 147 9.55 -18.31 -29.50
CA PRO A 147 8.50 -18.45 -28.52
C PRO A 147 7.68 -19.73 -28.75
N ALA A 148 7.37 -20.45 -27.67
CA ALA A 148 6.23 -21.38 -27.64
C ALA A 148 4.95 -20.74 -28.24
N PRO A 149 4.02 -21.52 -28.82
CA PRO A 149 2.78 -20.99 -29.37
C PRO A 149 2.06 -20.11 -28.34
N VAL A 150 1.57 -18.95 -28.79
CA VAL A 150 0.80 -18.02 -27.97
C VAL A 150 -0.68 -18.27 -28.20
N THR A 151 -1.43 -18.40 -27.10
CA THR A 151 -2.88 -18.39 -27.13
C THR A 151 -3.39 -17.01 -27.58
N ASP A 152 -4.37 -16.99 -28.50
CA ASP A 152 -4.98 -15.75 -28.98
C ASP A 152 -5.78 -15.02 -27.88
N TRP A 153 -5.73 -13.69 -27.85
CA TRP A 153 -6.44 -12.88 -26.86
C TRP A 153 -7.96 -13.13 -26.88
N GLY A 154 -8.55 -13.30 -28.06
CA GLY A 154 -9.98 -13.56 -28.21
C GLY A 154 -10.43 -14.79 -27.45
N SER A 155 -9.58 -15.82 -27.37
CA SER A 155 -9.87 -17.04 -26.59
C SER A 155 -9.67 -16.89 -25.07
N LEU A 156 -8.91 -15.89 -24.63
CA LEU A 156 -8.67 -15.58 -23.21
C LEU A 156 -9.69 -14.58 -22.65
N ARG A 157 -10.30 -13.76 -23.51
CA ARG A 157 -11.12 -12.60 -23.14
C ARG A 157 -12.17 -12.90 -22.08
N GLU A 158 -12.97 -13.94 -22.28
CA GLU A 158 -14.03 -14.34 -21.35
C GLU A 158 -13.48 -14.86 -20.02
N GLN A 159 -12.40 -15.65 -20.07
CA GLN A 159 -11.75 -16.19 -18.87
C GLN A 159 -11.14 -15.08 -18.01
N VAL A 160 -10.52 -14.09 -18.65
CA VAL A 160 -9.95 -12.91 -17.99
C VAL A 160 -11.06 -12.05 -17.37
N PHE A 161 -12.16 -11.81 -18.09
CA PHE A 161 -13.28 -11.05 -17.54
C PHE A 161 -13.89 -11.74 -16.31
N ALA A 162 -14.07 -13.07 -16.39
CA ALA A 162 -14.52 -13.87 -15.25
C ALA A 162 -13.58 -13.73 -14.05
N PHE A 163 -12.25 -13.75 -14.27
CA PHE A 163 -11.28 -13.50 -13.19
C PHE A 163 -11.41 -12.10 -12.58
N CYS A 164 -11.62 -11.07 -13.41
CA CYS A 164 -11.79 -9.69 -12.95
C CYS A 164 -13.00 -9.55 -12.02
N GLN A 165 -14.08 -10.30 -12.26
CA GLN A 165 -15.31 -10.26 -11.43
C GLN A 165 -15.18 -10.96 -10.07
N LEU A 166 -14.13 -11.74 -9.84
CA LEU A 166 -13.94 -12.48 -8.58
C LEU A 166 -13.62 -11.53 -7.42
N LYS A 167 -14.38 -11.68 -6.33
CA LYS A 167 -14.38 -10.74 -5.20
C LYS A 167 -13.39 -11.10 -4.10
N THR A 168 -13.04 -12.37 -3.93
CA THR A 168 -12.22 -12.85 -2.81
C THR A 168 -10.90 -13.47 -3.26
N ARG A 169 -9.92 -13.55 -2.34
CA ARG A 169 -8.67 -14.30 -2.58
C ARG A 169 -8.95 -15.78 -2.81
N THR A 170 -9.92 -16.38 -2.12
CA THR A 170 -10.32 -17.78 -2.33
C THR A 170 -10.77 -18.00 -3.76
N ASP A 171 -11.67 -17.16 -4.27
CA ASP A 171 -12.19 -17.31 -5.63
C ASP A 171 -11.08 -17.16 -6.68
N LYS A 172 -10.25 -16.12 -6.53
CA LYS A 172 -9.10 -15.90 -7.43
C LYS A 172 -8.09 -17.04 -7.35
N PHE A 173 -7.84 -17.59 -6.16
CA PHE A 173 -6.98 -18.77 -5.98
C PHE A 173 -7.52 -20.00 -6.71
N LEU A 174 -8.81 -20.31 -6.56
CA LEU A 174 -9.44 -21.45 -7.23
C LEU A 174 -9.38 -21.29 -8.76
N TRP A 175 -9.61 -20.07 -9.26
CA TRP A 175 -9.45 -19.77 -10.67
C TRP A 175 -8.01 -19.97 -11.14
N LEU A 176 -7.01 -19.44 -10.41
CA LEU A 176 -5.59 -19.59 -10.74
C LEU A 176 -5.16 -21.07 -10.74
N GLN A 177 -5.66 -21.87 -9.80
CA GLN A 177 -5.42 -23.32 -9.77
C GLN A 177 -6.05 -24.03 -10.97
N ALA A 178 -7.30 -23.71 -11.31
CA ALA A 178 -8.00 -24.31 -12.45
C ALA A 178 -7.28 -24.05 -13.79
N HIS A 179 -6.58 -22.92 -13.90
CA HIS A 179 -5.78 -22.54 -15.08
C HIS A 179 -4.28 -22.88 -14.93
N ALA A 180 -3.92 -23.71 -13.94
CA ALA A 180 -2.56 -24.17 -13.70
C ALA A 180 -1.52 -23.04 -13.56
N VAL A 181 -1.90 -21.88 -13.01
CA VAL A 181 -0.99 -20.76 -12.81
C VAL A 181 0.03 -21.11 -11.71
N PRO A 182 1.34 -21.02 -11.99
CA PRO A 182 2.36 -21.27 -10.98
C PRO A 182 2.21 -20.34 -9.78
N GLN A 183 2.49 -20.86 -8.59
CA GLN A 183 2.43 -20.09 -7.35
C GLN A 183 1.04 -19.48 -7.03
N ALA A 184 -0.06 -20.06 -7.53
CA ALA A 184 -1.43 -19.57 -7.35
C ALA A 184 -1.76 -19.12 -5.91
N ARG A 185 -1.34 -19.89 -4.89
CA ARG A 185 -1.57 -19.55 -3.48
C ARG A 185 -0.78 -18.33 -3.02
N ALA A 186 0.47 -18.20 -3.47
CA ALA A 186 1.30 -17.04 -3.17
C ALA A 186 0.71 -15.80 -3.83
N ILE A 187 0.35 -15.89 -5.12
CA ILE A 187 -0.27 -14.80 -5.87
C ILE A 187 -1.55 -14.34 -5.16
N ALA A 188 -2.50 -15.25 -4.90
CA ALA A 188 -3.76 -14.91 -4.25
C ALA A 188 -3.57 -14.32 -2.83
N GLY A 189 -2.59 -14.82 -2.07
CA GLY A 189 -2.27 -14.29 -0.75
C GLY A 189 -1.69 -12.87 -0.74
N ASN A 190 -1.13 -12.41 -1.87
CA ASN A 190 -0.55 -11.07 -2.03
C ASN A 190 -1.48 -10.09 -2.75
N ILE A 191 -2.74 -10.46 -3.02
CA ILE A 191 -3.77 -9.56 -3.58
C ILE A 191 -4.50 -8.86 -2.43
N SER A 192 -4.81 -7.57 -2.56
CA SER A 192 -5.55 -6.78 -1.56
C SER A 192 -7.07 -7.00 -1.62
N LEU A 193 -7.54 -8.21 -1.33
CA LEU A 193 -8.95 -8.59 -1.22
C LEU A 193 -9.22 -9.35 0.09
N SER A 194 -10.49 -9.45 0.52
CA SER A 194 -10.83 -10.35 1.62
C SER A 194 -10.52 -11.80 1.26
N ASP A 195 -10.21 -12.60 2.29
CA ASP A 195 -9.80 -13.98 2.00
C ASP A 195 -10.93 -14.84 1.42
N GLY A 196 -12.21 -14.57 1.72
CA GLY A 196 -13.33 -15.46 1.41
C GLY A 196 -13.42 -16.65 2.37
N GLU A 197 -13.71 -17.85 1.85
CA GLU A 197 -13.92 -19.08 2.64
C GLU A 197 -12.65 -19.65 3.29
N GLN A 198 -11.46 -19.39 2.71
CA GLN A 198 -10.18 -19.93 3.18
C GLN A 198 -9.29 -18.79 3.68
N SER A 199 -8.52 -18.97 4.75
CA SER A 199 -7.55 -17.95 5.19
C SER A 199 -6.25 -17.99 4.37
N PHE A 200 -5.70 -16.80 4.09
CA PHE A 200 -4.40 -16.60 3.43
C PHE A 200 -3.32 -16.02 4.35
N PHE A 201 -3.55 -15.95 5.67
CA PHE A 201 -2.57 -15.43 6.63
C PHE A 201 -1.21 -16.14 6.55
N SER A 202 -1.19 -17.42 6.20
CA SER A 202 0.03 -18.23 6.04
C SER A 202 0.41 -18.47 4.57
N ALA A 203 -0.03 -17.62 3.64
CA ALA A 203 0.38 -17.72 2.25
C ALA A 203 1.89 -17.43 2.13
N PRO A 204 2.64 -18.21 1.35
CA PRO A 204 4.04 -17.94 1.12
C PRO A 204 4.22 -16.64 0.30
N PRO A 205 5.36 -15.94 0.42
CA PRO A 205 5.69 -14.86 -0.48
C PRO A 205 5.83 -15.37 -1.92
N ILE A 206 5.63 -14.48 -2.90
CA ILE A 206 5.89 -14.80 -4.30
C ILE A 206 7.39 -15.04 -4.48
N ASP A 207 7.76 -16.22 -4.99
CA ASP A 207 9.13 -16.57 -5.32
C ASP A 207 9.50 -15.97 -6.68
N LEU A 208 10.26 -14.88 -6.64
CA LEU A 208 10.76 -14.15 -7.81
C LEU A 208 12.15 -14.64 -8.28
N ARG A 209 12.67 -15.72 -7.69
CA ARG A 209 13.95 -16.28 -8.12
C ARG A 209 13.76 -16.95 -9.50
N PRO A 210 14.77 -16.91 -10.38
CA PRO A 210 14.73 -17.68 -11.62
C PRO A 210 14.42 -19.14 -11.29
N PRO A 211 13.57 -19.82 -12.09
CA PRO A 211 13.36 -21.25 -11.89
C PRO A 211 14.73 -21.94 -11.89
N ARG A 212 15.03 -22.72 -10.84
CA ARG A 212 16.26 -23.50 -10.81
C ARG A 212 16.26 -24.36 -12.08
N PRO A 213 17.33 -24.33 -12.90
CA PRO A 213 17.46 -25.30 -13.97
C PRO A 213 17.28 -26.68 -13.34
N VAL A 214 16.40 -27.50 -13.90
CA VAL A 214 16.31 -28.92 -13.53
C VAL A 214 17.60 -29.57 -14.02
N LEU A 215 18.68 -29.38 -13.28
CA LEU A 215 19.95 -30.04 -13.51
C LEU A 215 19.86 -31.40 -12.83
N VAL A 216 19.88 -32.43 -13.67
CA VAL A 216 20.35 -33.77 -13.30
C VAL A 216 21.60 -33.58 -12.42
N SER A 217 21.55 -34.17 -11.23
CA SER A 217 22.55 -34.05 -10.18
C SER A 217 23.98 -34.18 -10.71
N THR A 218 24.71 -33.07 -10.70
CA THR A 218 26.16 -33.09 -10.44
C THR A 218 26.49 -31.96 -9.48
N LEU A 219 27.09 -32.37 -8.36
CA LEU A 219 27.54 -31.53 -7.26
C LEU A 219 28.47 -30.43 -7.75
N ALA A 220 28.00 -29.19 -7.70
CA ALA A 220 28.85 -28.03 -7.59
C ALA A 220 28.18 -27.04 -6.64
N ALA A 221 28.79 -26.86 -5.48
CA ALA A 221 28.44 -25.81 -4.54
C ALA A 221 28.63 -24.45 -5.23
N ALA A 222 27.54 -23.89 -5.74
CA ALA A 222 27.50 -22.51 -6.18
C ALA A 222 27.28 -21.65 -4.93
N ASN A 223 28.32 -20.90 -4.56
CA ASN A 223 28.26 -19.82 -3.59
C ASN A 223 27.01 -18.98 -3.82
N GLU A 224 26.17 -18.89 -2.78
CA GLU A 224 25.04 -17.96 -2.72
C GLU A 224 25.59 -16.53 -2.82
N SER A 225 25.59 -16.00 -4.04
CA SER A 225 25.80 -14.58 -4.28
C SER A 225 24.60 -13.82 -3.71
N SER A 226 24.82 -13.26 -2.52
CA SER A 226 24.27 -12.01 -2.02
C SER A 226 23.26 -11.34 -2.94
N THR A 227 21.98 -11.43 -2.57
CA THR A 227 20.88 -10.64 -3.11
C THR A 227 21.10 -9.15 -2.80
N THR A 228 21.80 -8.43 -3.66
CA THR A 228 21.74 -6.96 -3.68
C THR A 228 20.33 -6.52 -4.11
N PRO A 229 19.74 -5.50 -3.45
CA PRO A 229 18.47 -4.92 -3.90
C PRO A 229 18.58 -4.47 -5.36
N ARG A 230 17.64 -4.91 -6.20
CA ARG A 230 17.61 -4.58 -7.64
C ARG A 230 17.23 -3.10 -7.81
N GLU A 231 18.00 -2.37 -8.60
CA GLU A 231 17.98 -0.89 -8.68
C GLU A 231 16.81 -0.32 -9.51
N LEU A 232 16.25 0.81 -9.04
CA LEU A 232 15.30 1.65 -9.80
C LEU A 232 15.95 2.19 -11.09
N ASP A 233 15.17 2.72 -12.06
CA ASP A 233 15.78 3.49 -13.15
C ASP A 233 16.55 4.68 -12.57
N LYS A 234 17.53 5.20 -13.32
CA LYS A 234 18.49 6.17 -12.78
C LYS A 234 17.81 7.42 -12.21
N ASP A 235 16.67 7.83 -12.76
CA ASP A 235 15.94 9.01 -12.29
C ASP A 235 15.10 8.69 -11.04
N SER A 236 14.31 7.61 -11.06
CA SER A 236 13.59 7.13 -9.87
C SER A 236 14.54 6.77 -8.71
N GLN A 237 15.71 6.22 -9.01
CA GLN A 237 16.74 5.93 -8.02
C GLN A 237 17.34 7.21 -7.46
N ARG A 238 17.60 8.22 -8.29
CA ARG A 238 18.08 9.54 -7.85
C ARG A 238 17.07 10.20 -6.92
N LEU A 239 15.78 10.15 -7.27
CA LEU A 239 14.68 10.66 -6.44
C LEU A 239 14.57 9.89 -5.12
N LEU A 240 14.54 8.55 -5.16
CA LEU A 240 14.51 7.75 -3.93
C LEU A 240 15.72 8.06 -3.03
N GLN A 241 16.92 8.17 -3.61
CA GLN A 241 18.12 8.50 -2.85
C GLN A 241 18.10 9.92 -2.29
N SER A 242 17.47 10.89 -2.95
CA SER A 242 17.32 12.24 -2.40
C SER A 242 16.36 12.25 -1.21
N ILE A 243 15.26 11.50 -1.30
CA ILE A 243 14.28 11.31 -0.22
C ILE A 243 14.94 10.62 0.98
N LEU A 244 15.68 9.52 0.76
CA LEU A 244 16.35 8.75 1.83
C LEU A 244 17.46 9.52 2.56
N LYS A 245 18.01 10.57 1.96
CA LYS A 245 19.08 11.40 2.55
C LYS A 245 18.57 12.50 3.48
N VAL A 246 17.26 12.67 3.60
CA VAL A 246 16.66 13.70 4.46
C VAL A 246 16.86 13.29 5.92
N PRO A 247 17.64 14.04 6.72
CA PRO A 247 17.86 13.69 8.12
C PRO A 247 16.56 13.88 8.91
N ILE A 248 16.06 12.81 9.51
CA ILE A 248 14.94 12.86 10.45
C ILE A 248 15.51 13.34 11.78
N LYS A 249 15.06 14.50 12.25
CA LYS A 249 15.46 15.06 13.55
C LYS A 249 14.40 14.72 14.58
N PHE A 250 14.82 14.12 15.69
CA PHE A 250 13.99 13.94 16.87
C PHE A 250 14.86 13.94 18.13
N SER A 251 14.36 14.60 19.18
CA SER A 251 14.93 14.52 20.50
C SER A 251 14.64 13.15 21.15
N PRO A 252 15.50 12.68 22.08
CA PRO A 252 15.22 11.48 22.87
C PRO A 252 13.87 11.54 23.59
N GLN A 253 13.46 12.74 24.02
CA GLN A 253 12.20 12.98 24.71
C GLN A 253 10.99 12.78 23.79
N ALA A 254 11.02 13.33 22.57
CA ALA A 254 9.96 13.13 21.58
C ALA A 254 9.81 11.66 21.20
N ARG A 255 10.93 10.94 21.04
CA ARG A 255 10.94 9.50 20.78
C ARG A 255 10.32 8.70 21.92
N GLN A 256 10.75 8.96 23.16
CA GLN A 256 10.20 8.29 24.33
C GLN A 256 8.70 8.53 24.45
N TRP A 257 8.24 9.76 24.25
CA TRP A 257 6.82 10.10 24.24
C TRP A 257 6.04 9.28 23.21
N ALA A 258 6.57 9.17 21.98
CA ALA A 258 5.93 8.42 20.91
C ALA A 258 5.83 6.92 21.20
N GLU A 259 6.91 6.32 21.72
CA GLU A 259 6.94 4.92 22.14
C GLU A 259 5.92 4.66 23.25
N GLU A 260 5.83 5.55 24.24
CA GLU A 260 4.86 5.48 25.32
C GLU A 260 3.40 5.65 24.86
N PHE A 261 3.15 6.58 23.93
CA PHE A 261 1.83 6.76 23.33
C PHE A 261 1.40 5.52 22.56
N LEU A 262 2.26 5.01 21.68
CA LEU A 262 1.98 3.81 20.87
C LEU A 262 1.77 2.58 21.74
N GLN A 263 2.56 2.43 22.81
CA GLN A 263 2.39 1.34 23.76
C GLN A 263 1.01 1.43 24.44
N ALA A 264 0.63 2.60 24.96
CA ALA A 264 -0.67 2.82 25.58
C ALA A 264 -1.81 2.61 24.56
N TRP A 265 -1.69 3.18 23.37
CA TRP A 265 -2.68 3.06 22.31
C TRP A 265 -2.74 1.67 21.67
N LEU A 266 -1.72 0.82 21.69
CA LEU A 266 -1.85 -0.51 21.09
C LEU A 266 -2.23 -1.56 22.13
N THR A 267 -1.75 -1.44 23.37
CA THR A 267 -1.87 -2.55 24.33
C THR A 267 -3.02 -2.40 25.34
N SER A 268 -3.54 -1.19 25.54
CA SER A 268 -4.61 -0.98 26.53
C SER A 268 -5.93 -1.61 26.06
N PRO A 269 -6.68 -2.28 26.95
CA PRO A 269 -8.05 -2.72 26.66
C PRO A 269 -8.93 -1.55 26.15
N PRO A 270 -9.86 -1.79 25.21
CA PRO A 270 -10.70 -0.74 24.62
C PRO A 270 -11.39 0.15 25.64
N GLU A 271 -11.95 -0.44 26.69
CA GLU A 271 -12.66 0.24 27.77
C GLU A 271 -11.75 1.06 28.69
N GLN A 272 -10.46 0.75 28.71
CA GLN A 272 -9.44 1.48 29.50
C GLN A 272 -8.67 2.50 28.65
N LEU A 273 -8.89 2.52 27.33
CA LEU A 273 -8.16 3.39 26.42
C LEU A 273 -8.27 4.89 26.76
N PRO A 274 -9.45 5.44 27.12
CA PRO A 274 -9.55 6.85 27.48
C PRO A 274 -8.62 7.22 28.66
N GLN A 275 -8.60 6.38 29.70
CA GLN A 275 -7.76 6.61 30.87
C GLN A 275 -6.28 6.42 30.56
N ALA A 276 -5.93 5.41 29.78
CA ALA A 276 -4.55 5.17 29.35
C ALA A 276 -3.98 6.32 28.50
N LEU A 277 -4.84 7.03 27.75
CA LEU A 277 -4.43 8.12 26.87
C LEU A 277 -4.56 9.53 27.46
N ALA A 278 -5.24 9.69 28.60
CA ALA A 278 -5.57 10.99 29.19
C ALA A 278 -4.33 11.92 29.31
N ARG A 279 -3.18 11.38 29.74
CA ARG A 279 -1.93 12.16 29.86
C ARG A 279 -1.44 12.76 28.55
N PHE A 280 -1.74 12.14 27.42
CA PHE A 280 -1.35 12.65 26.09
C PHE A 280 -2.29 13.75 25.60
N PHE A 281 -3.50 13.86 26.15
CA PHE A 281 -4.49 14.90 25.81
C PHE A 281 -4.57 16.00 26.88
N ALA A 282 -3.43 16.36 27.49
CA ALA A 282 -3.36 17.37 28.55
C ALA A 282 -4.30 17.09 29.74
N GLU A 283 -4.37 15.82 30.15
CA GLU A 283 -5.21 15.34 31.28
C GLU A 283 -6.71 15.64 31.13
N GLN A 284 -7.18 15.78 29.89
CA GLN A 284 -8.62 15.85 29.62
C GLN A 284 -9.34 14.60 30.15
N ASN A 285 -10.55 14.79 30.66
CA ASN A 285 -11.46 13.71 31.04
C ASN A 285 -12.03 13.03 29.79
N LEU A 286 -11.19 12.23 29.12
CA LEU A 286 -11.58 11.46 27.95
C LEU A 286 -12.61 10.38 28.34
N THR A 287 -13.56 10.13 27.45
CA THR A 287 -14.53 9.04 27.60
C THR A 287 -14.43 8.08 26.43
N ILE A 288 -15.04 6.90 26.54
CA ILE A 288 -15.09 5.92 25.44
C ILE A 288 -15.84 6.44 24.20
N ASN A 289 -16.63 7.50 24.35
CA ASN A 289 -17.38 8.15 23.28
C ASN A 289 -16.67 9.40 22.74
N ASP A 290 -15.47 9.71 23.23
CA ASP A 290 -14.68 10.80 22.67
C ASP A 290 -14.33 10.51 21.20
N PRO A 291 -14.50 11.47 20.27
CA PRO A 291 -14.24 11.26 18.84
C PRO A 291 -12.83 10.77 18.53
N ASN A 292 -11.81 11.22 19.27
CA ASN A 292 -10.43 10.80 19.04
C ASN A 292 -10.20 9.38 19.56
N ILE A 293 -10.82 9.01 20.68
CA ILE A 293 -10.82 7.61 21.15
C ILE A 293 -11.52 6.71 20.14
N ASP A 294 -12.67 7.11 19.60
CA ASP A 294 -13.40 6.35 18.59
C ASP A 294 -12.56 6.13 17.32
N LYS A 295 -11.91 7.19 16.80
CA LYS A 295 -10.96 7.10 15.66
C LYS A 295 -9.83 6.09 15.94
N LEU A 296 -9.19 6.20 17.10
CA LEU A 296 -8.08 5.33 17.50
C LEU A 296 -8.51 3.88 17.66
N LEU A 297 -9.70 3.61 18.19
CA LEU A 297 -10.26 2.26 18.29
C LEU A 297 -10.60 1.69 16.92
N ARG A 298 -11.19 2.47 16.02
CA ARG A 298 -11.47 2.05 14.63
C ARG A 298 -10.19 1.74 13.88
N LEU A 299 -9.15 2.53 14.07
CA LEU A 299 -7.84 2.28 13.45
C LEU A 299 -7.20 0.97 13.98
N ARG A 300 -7.43 0.59 15.26
CA ARG A 300 -7.08 -0.77 15.72
C ARG A 300 -7.90 -1.87 15.04
N MET A 301 -9.12 -1.60 14.58
CA MET A 301 -9.93 -2.58 13.84
C MET A 301 -9.44 -2.79 12.42
N THR A 302 -9.02 -1.70 11.75
CA THR A 302 -8.45 -1.78 10.40
C THR A 302 -7.14 -2.57 10.41
N ASP A 303 -6.41 -2.59 11.53
CA ASP A 303 -5.26 -3.49 11.78
C ASP A 303 -5.65 -5.00 11.85
N ARG A 304 -6.91 -5.35 11.55
CA ARG A 304 -7.36 -6.74 11.33
C ARG A 304 -7.80 -7.02 9.90
N GLY A 305 -7.62 -6.05 9.01
CA GLY A 305 -7.43 -6.26 7.57
C GLY A 305 -8.67 -6.39 6.68
N ARG A 306 -9.88 -5.91 7.02
CA ARG A 306 -11.08 -6.09 6.15
C ARG A 306 -12.16 -4.99 6.18
N THR A 307 -11.86 -3.75 6.53
CA THR A 307 -12.89 -2.71 6.76
C THR A 307 -13.58 -2.15 5.52
N ASP A 308 -13.06 -2.40 4.32
CA ASP A 308 -13.46 -1.63 3.15
C ASP A 308 -14.41 -2.40 2.22
N GLU A 309 -14.78 -3.65 2.52
CA GLU A 309 -15.69 -4.42 1.66
C GLU A 309 -17.16 -4.13 1.98
N PRO A 310 -17.95 -3.54 1.07
CA PRO A 310 -19.38 -3.32 1.31
C PRO A 310 -20.16 -4.64 1.51
N ASP A 311 -19.65 -5.76 0.98
CA ASP A 311 -20.20 -7.12 1.15
C ASP A 311 -19.81 -7.76 2.50
N PHE A 312 -18.83 -7.19 3.21
CA PHE A 312 -18.47 -7.53 4.58
C PHE A 312 -18.83 -6.34 5.46
N PRO A 313 -20.05 -6.27 6.00
CA PRO A 313 -20.40 -5.17 6.90
C PRO A 313 -19.34 -5.10 8.01
N PRO A 314 -19.04 -3.91 8.58
CA PRO A 314 -18.13 -3.73 9.73
C PRO A 314 -18.53 -4.54 10.98
N GLU A 315 -19.52 -5.40 10.82
CA GLU A 315 -20.25 -6.24 11.73
C GLU A 315 -19.71 -7.69 11.83
N LYS A 316 -18.53 -8.05 11.30
CA LYS A 316 -17.98 -9.42 11.46
C LYS A 316 -16.48 -9.38 11.74
N TYR A 317 -16.07 -9.88 12.92
CA TYR A 317 -14.65 -10.05 13.27
C TYR A 317 -14.29 -11.49 13.63
N PHE A 318 -13.03 -11.83 13.38
CA PHE A 318 -12.43 -13.11 13.75
C PHE A 318 -11.64 -13.01 15.05
N GLY A 319 -12.04 -13.82 16.04
CA GLY A 319 -11.23 -14.20 17.19
C GLY A 319 -10.67 -15.61 16.99
N ALA A 320 -9.44 -15.85 17.43
CA ALA A 320 -8.78 -17.13 17.27
C ALA A 320 -9.62 -18.31 17.84
N LYS A 321 -9.73 -19.38 17.04
CA LYS A 321 -10.24 -20.73 17.39
C LYS A 321 -11.75 -20.93 17.67
N GLN A 322 -12.60 -19.90 17.72
CA GLN A 322 -14.00 -20.07 18.22
C GLN A 322 -15.13 -19.64 17.27
N GLY A 323 -14.84 -19.39 15.99
CA GLY A 323 -15.87 -19.00 15.02
C GLY A 323 -16.12 -17.50 14.95
N PHE A 324 -16.91 -17.10 13.96
CA PHE A 324 -17.21 -15.72 13.60
C PHE A 324 -18.13 -15.08 14.65
N ILE A 325 -17.72 -13.98 15.28
CA ILE A 325 -18.60 -13.17 16.13
C ILE A 325 -19.04 -11.93 15.34
N ARG A 326 -20.35 -11.65 15.36
CA ARG A 326 -20.93 -10.47 14.71
C ARG A 326 -20.65 -9.23 15.57
N ALA A 327 -19.84 -8.30 15.05
CA ALA A 327 -19.80 -6.95 15.57
C ALA A 327 -21.09 -6.21 15.21
N GLU A 328 -21.55 -5.31 16.04
CA GLU A 328 -22.69 -4.44 15.82
C GLU A 328 -22.30 -3.09 16.42
N ALA A 329 -23.03 -2.03 16.07
CA ALA A 329 -22.75 -0.67 16.57
C ALA A 329 -22.62 -0.62 18.12
N ASN A 330 -23.30 -1.53 18.83
CA ASN A 330 -23.33 -1.64 20.28
C ASN A 330 -22.25 -2.55 20.89
N ASN A 331 -21.58 -3.42 20.12
CA ASN A 331 -20.70 -4.46 20.67
C ASN A 331 -19.31 -4.51 20.00
N TRP A 332 -19.06 -3.74 18.94
CA TRP A 332 -17.77 -3.82 18.23
C TRP A 332 -16.57 -3.50 19.12
N ARG A 333 -16.75 -2.61 20.10
CA ARG A 333 -15.71 -2.18 21.05
C ARG A 333 -15.27 -3.31 21.97
N ILE A 334 -16.16 -4.23 22.36
CA ILE A 334 -15.85 -5.36 23.25
C ILE A 334 -15.16 -6.52 22.51
N LEU A 335 -15.19 -6.52 21.17
CA LEU A 335 -14.59 -7.54 20.32
C LEU A 335 -13.13 -7.23 19.95
N LEU A 336 -12.67 -6.02 20.29
CA LEU A 336 -11.28 -5.60 20.11
C LEU A 336 -10.39 -6.30 21.13
N VAL A 337 -9.68 -7.35 20.71
CA VAL A 337 -8.57 -7.90 21.50
C VAL A 337 -7.35 -6.99 21.31
N PRO A 338 -6.61 -6.62 22.36
CA PRO A 338 -5.39 -5.81 22.18
C PRO A 338 -4.40 -6.53 21.25
N PRO A 339 -3.78 -5.85 20.26
CA PRO A 339 -2.65 -6.42 19.53
C PRO A 339 -1.57 -6.90 20.50
N ARG A 340 -1.19 -8.18 20.38
CA ARG A 340 -0.11 -8.76 21.19
C ARG A 340 1.22 -8.32 20.59
N GLY A 341 1.89 -7.38 21.25
CA GLY A 341 3.29 -7.03 21.03
C GLY A 341 3.64 -6.77 19.56
N GLN A 342 3.51 -5.53 19.11
CA GLN A 342 4.15 -5.11 17.86
C GLN A 342 4.92 -3.83 18.08
N GLU A 343 6.19 -3.88 17.70
CA GLU A 343 6.95 -2.69 17.33
C GLU A 343 6.28 -2.11 16.08
N THR A 344 5.41 -1.11 16.27
CA THR A 344 4.89 -0.32 15.15
C THR A 344 5.99 0.67 14.76
N PRO A 345 6.58 0.56 13.56
CA PRO A 345 7.52 1.56 13.10
C PRO A 345 6.80 2.91 13.06
N ALA A 346 7.34 3.87 13.77
CA ALA A 346 6.81 5.22 13.84
C ALA A 346 7.91 6.22 13.51
N LEU A 347 7.55 7.22 12.73
CA LEU A 347 8.41 8.34 12.40
C LEU A 347 8.06 9.49 13.32
N VAL A 348 9.06 9.99 14.04
CA VAL A 348 8.98 11.18 14.88
C VAL A 348 9.75 12.28 14.17
N ASP A 349 9.06 13.35 13.79
CA ASP A 349 9.63 14.48 13.06
C ASP A 349 9.47 15.76 13.88
N GLU A 350 10.55 16.17 14.53
CA GLU A 350 10.58 17.38 15.36
C GLU A 350 10.67 18.62 14.48
N GLN A 351 9.63 19.45 14.57
CA GLN A 351 9.52 20.73 13.88
C GLN A 351 10.23 21.81 14.71
N ALA A 352 10.41 23.01 14.14
CA ALA A 352 11.01 24.12 14.88
C ALA A 352 10.17 24.48 16.13
N VAL A 353 10.87 24.70 17.25
CA VAL A 353 10.35 25.10 18.58
C VAL A 353 9.37 24.11 19.22
N GLY A 354 9.86 22.95 19.65
CA GLY A 354 9.22 22.08 20.65
C GLY A 354 7.95 21.34 20.21
N ASN A 355 7.56 21.42 18.94
CA ASN A 355 6.47 20.63 18.37
C ASN A 355 7.05 19.44 17.59
N PHE A 356 6.33 18.33 17.52
CA PHE A 356 6.69 17.25 16.59
C PHE A 356 5.46 16.58 15.97
N ASN A 357 5.70 15.95 14.83
CA ASN A 357 4.73 15.06 14.19
C ASN A 357 5.09 13.61 14.50
N LEU A 358 4.14 12.82 14.96
CA LEU A 358 4.23 11.38 15.02
C LEU A 358 3.42 10.80 13.85
N ILE A 359 4.09 10.02 13.02
CA ILE A 359 3.50 9.30 11.88
C ILE A 359 3.64 7.81 12.17
N ALA A 360 2.53 7.12 12.42
CA ALA A 360 2.50 5.69 12.70
C ALA A 360 1.67 4.96 11.65
N ILE A 361 2.25 3.93 11.03
CA ILE A 361 1.55 3.06 10.07
C ILE A 361 1.35 1.70 10.72
N LEU A 362 0.10 1.24 10.72
CA LEU A 362 -0.22 -0.08 11.28
C LEU A 362 0.10 -1.18 10.26
N ARG A 363 0.79 -2.24 10.68
CA ARG A 363 1.27 -3.30 9.78
C ARG A 363 0.16 -3.98 8.99
N GLN A 364 -1.04 -4.11 9.56
CA GLN A 364 -2.17 -4.77 8.91
C GLN A 364 -3.15 -3.78 8.25
N ALA A 365 -2.93 -2.49 8.47
CA ALA A 365 -3.52 -1.41 7.69
C ALA A 365 -2.38 -0.53 7.12
N PRO A 366 -1.52 -1.08 6.24
CA PRO A 366 -0.32 -0.38 5.74
C PRO A 366 -0.66 0.90 4.95
N ASN A 367 -1.94 1.08 4.67
CA ASN A 367 -2.49 2.20 3.95
C ASN A 367 -3.12 3.21 4.90
N ALA A 368 -3.39 2.89 6.17
CA ALA A 368 -3.88 3.87 7.14
C ALA A 368 -2.73 4.36 8.02
N VAL A 369 -2.57 5.67 8.06
CA VAL A 369 -1.50 6.35 8.76
C VAL A 369 -2.10 7.26 9.80
N LEU A 370 -1.73 7.00 11.06
CA LEU A 370 -2.02 7.90 12.15
C LEU A 370 -1.01 9.04 12.13
N ILE A 371 -1.50 10.26 11.99
CA ILE A 371 -0.74 11.49 12.09
C ILE A 371 -1.17 12.17 13.38
N ILE A 372 -0.22 12.39 14.28
CA ILE A 372 -0.42 13.16 15.49
C ILE A 372 0.49 14.38 15.45
N ARG A 373 -0.09 15.56 15.67
CA ARG A 373 0.67 16.79 15.92
C ARG A 373 0.72 17.02 17.42
N THR A 374 1.91 17.28 17.93
CA THR A 374 2.12 17.56 19.35
C THR A 374 2.62 18.96 19.56
N ARG A 375 2.34 19.49 20.76
CA ARG A 375 2.89 20.74 21.26
C ARG A 375 3.48 20.57 22.65
N PRO A 376 4.37 21.46 23.11
CA PRO A 376 4.84 21.48 24.49
C PRO A 376 3.66 21.58 25.47
N GLY A 377 3.76 20.79 26.54
CA GLY A 377 2.90 20.80 27.72
C GLY A 377 3.73 20.94 28.99
N THR A 378 3.06 20.96 30.14
CA THR A 378 3.69 21.11 31.47
C THR A 378 4.64 19.96 31.82
N GLU A 379 4.31 18.73 31.39
CA GLU A 379 5.09 17.51 31.69
C GLU A 379 5.69 16.86 30.43
N GLY A 380 5.88 17.63 29.35
CA GLY A 380 6.44 17.12 28.10
C GLY A 380 5.64 17.59 26.89
N TYR A 381 4.98 16.67 26.20
CA TYR A 381 4.20 16.96 25.00
C TYR A 381 2.75 16.53 25.15
N VAL A 382 1.85 17.25 24.50
CA VAL A 382 0.42 16.92 24.42
C VAL A 382 -0.04 16.95 22.98
N ILE A 383 -1.06 16.14 22.68
CA ILE A 383 -1.70 16.06 21.38
C ILE A 383 -2.44 17.37 21.13
N GLU A 384 -2.06 18.04 20.05
CA GLU A 384 -2.76 19.19 19.51
C GLU A 384 -3.80 18.75 18.48
N ASP A 385 -3.43 17.80 17.62
CA ASP A 385 -4.29 17.29 16.56
C ASP A 385 -4.02 15.80 16.31
N LEU A 386 -5.09 15.09 15.92
CA LEU A 386 -5.07 13.65 15.65
C LEU A 386 -5.90 13.36 14.40
N GLN A 387 -5.18 12.90 13.37
CA GLN A 387 -5.75 12.59 12.06
C GLN A 387 -5.37 11.17 11.65
N VAL A 388 -6.34 10.49 11.04
CA VAL A 388 -6.09 9.21 10.38
C VAL A 388 -6.23 9.48 8.90
N GLN A 389 -5.16 9.25 8.16
CA GLN A 389 -5.13 9.44 6.72
C GLN A 389 -4.85 8.11 6.04
N VAL A 390 -5.66 7.79 5.04
CA VAL A 390 -5.44 6.61 4.22
C VAL A 390 -4.61 7.03 3.01
N PHE A 391 -3.44 6.44 2.86
CA PHE A 391 -2.51 6.60 1.76
C PHE A 391 -2.49 5.31 0.94
N HIS A 392 -2.77 5.45 -0.35
CA HIS A 392 -2.76 4.35 -1.30
C HIS A 392 -1.34 4.19 -1.86
#